data_AF-A0A229S3C2-F1
#
_entry.id   AF-A0A229S3C2-F1
#
_cell.length_a   1.000
_cell.length_b   1.000
_cell.length_c   1.000
_cell.angle_alpha   90.00
_cell.angle_beta   90.00
_cell.angle_gamma   90.00
#
_symmetry.space_group_name_H-M   'P 1'
#
loop_
_entity.id
_entity.type
_entity.pdbx_description
1 polymer ?
#
loop_
_entity_poly.entity_id
_entity_poly.type
_entity_poly.pdbx_seq_one_letter_code
_entity_poly.pdbx_strand_id
1 'polypeptide(L)'
;MKAYVELVRAPAALTVLGDTVAGSAAAGLKMTGRRLLLPLSSVAFYWAGMALNDWADRKLDAVERPERPIPSGRVSAGAALTTGVALTAAG
;
A
#
# COMPACT_ATOMS: atom_id res chain seq x y z
N MET A 1 1.23 -15.58 -1.76
CA MET A 1 0.14 -14.62 -1.47
C MET A 1 0.15 -14.08 -0.04
N LYS A 2 0.15 -14.92 1.01
CA LYS A 2 0.12 -14.47 2.42
C LYS A 2 1.17 -13.40 2.78
N ALA A 3 2.41 -13.58 2.31
CA ALA A 3 3.49 -12.62 2.56
C ALA A 3 3.26 -11.24 1.91
N TYR A 4 2.60 -11.16 0.75
CA TYR A 4 2.25 -9.88 0.12
C TYR A 4 1.11 -9.18 0.87
N VAL A 5 0.13 -9.94 1.38
CA VAL A 5 -0.96 -9.41 2.22
C VAL A 5 -0.43 -8.80 3.51
N GLU A 6 0.57 -9.44 4.12
CA GLU A 6 1.29 -8.92 5.29
C GLU A 6 2.11 -7.67 4.95
N LEU A 7 2.85 -7.69 3.83
CA LEU A 7 3.67 -6.56 3.35
C LEU A 7 2.83 -5.29 3.18
N VAL A 8 1.70 -5.39 2.48
CA VAL A 8 0.86 -4.21 2.18
C VAL A 8 -0.15 -3.90 3.28
N ARG A 9 -0.17 -4.70 4.36
CA ARG A 9 -1.16 -4.62 5.45
C ARG A 9 -2.58 -4.52 4.90
N ALA A 10 -2.96 -5.48 4.04
CA ALA A 10 -4.17 -5.39 3.22
C ALA A 10 -5.47 -5.01 3.96
N PRO A 11 -5.74 -5.46 5.21
CA PRO A 11 -6.94 -5.04 5.93
C PRO A 11 -7.00 -3.52 6.21
N ALA A 12 -5.85 -2.88 6.40
CA ALA A 12 -5.79 -1.45 6.68
C ALA A 12 -6.12 -0.59 5.44
N ALA A 13 -6.06 -1.15 4.23
CA ALA A 13 -6.46 -0.43 3.03
C ALA A 13 -7.98 -0.19 2.93
N LEU A 14 -8.79 -0.80 3.80
CA LEU A 14 -10.22 -0.51 3.86
C LEU A 14 -10.51 0.92 4.37
N THR A 15 -9.62 1.53 5.15
CA THR A 15 -9.82 2.89 5.66
C THR A 15 -9.66 3.92 4.53
N VAL A 16 -8.61 3.77 3.71
CA VAL A 16 -8.28 4.69 2.61
C VAL A 16 -9.28 4.64 1.44
N LEU A 17 -10.07 3.56 1.32
CA LEU A 17 -11.23 3.53 0.43
C LEU A 17 -12.30 4.54 0.87
N GLY A 18 -12.61 4.55 2.17
CA GLY A 18 -13.62 5.42 2.75
C GLY A 18 -13.25 6.90 2.67
N ASP A 19 -11.97 7.22 2.82
CA ASP A 19 -11.47 8.61 2.82
C ASP A 19 -11.80 9.36 1.53
N THR A 20 -11.65 8.71 0.38
CA THR A 20 -11.97 9.35 -0.92
C THR A 20 -13.46 9.56 -1.14
N VAL A 21 -14.29 8.65 -0.63
CA VAL A 21 -15.76 8.75 -0.66
C VAL A 21 -16.23 9.86 0.26
N ALA A 22 -15.72 9.89 1.50
CA ALA A 22 -16.00 10.92 2.48
C ALA A 22 -15.55 12.30 1.98
N GLY A 23 -14.35 12.40 1.42
CA GLY A 23 -13.83 13.64 0.84
C GLY A 23 -14.69 14.15 -0.33
N SER A 24 -15.15 13.25 -1.21
CA SER A 24 -16.05 13.63 -2.30
C SER A 24 -17.42 14.09 -1.79
N ALA A 25 -17.97 13.42 -0.78
CA ALA A 25 -19.22 13.84 -0.15
C ALA A 25 -19.09 15.20 0.53
N ALA A 26 -18.00 15.43 1.27
CA ALA A 26 -17.70 16.72 1.91
C ALA A 26 -17.52 17.86 0.89
N ALA A 27 -17.00 17.55 -0.30
CA ALA A 27 -16.87 18.49 -1.41
C ALA A 27 -18.17 18.69 -2.22
N GLY A 28 -19.27 17.99 -1.89
CA GLY A 28 -20.52 18.03 -2.66
C GLY A 28 -20.42 17.38 -4.05
N LEU A 29 -19.40 16.55 -4.28
CA LEU A 29 -19.12 15.92 -5.57
C LEU A 29 -19.74 14.52 -5.63
N LYS A 30 -20.44 14.25 -6.73
CA LYS A 30 -20.92 12.89 -7.02
C LYS A 30 -19.77 12.01 -7.50
N MET A 31 -19.72 10.78 -6.98
CA MET A 31 -18.72 9.79 -7.38
C MET A 31 -19.10 9.15 -8.73
N THR A 32 -18.80 9.84 -9.82
CA THR A 32 -19.15 9.43 -11.18
C THR A 32 -17.98 9.61 -12.16
N GLY A 33 -18.02 8.86 -13.26
CA GLY A 33 -16.98 8.91 -14.29
C GLY A 33 -15.60 8.61 -13.71
N ARG A 34 -14.59 9.44 -14.04
CA ARG A 34 -13.20 9.26 -13.58
C ARG A 34 -13.05 9.31 -12.05
N ARG A 35 -13.97 9.94 -11.32
CA ARG A 35 -13.89 10.02 -9.85
C ARG A 35 -14.04 8.65 -9.17
N LEU A 36 -14.69 7.69 -9.83
CA LEU A 36 -14.75 6.30 -9.36
C LEU A 36 -13.38 5.62 -9.26
N LEU A 37 -12.33 6.20 -9.89
CA LEU A 37 -10.97 5.70 -9.79
C LEU A 37 -10.24 6.19 -8.53
N LEU A 38 -10.73 7.25 -7.87
CA LEU A 38 -10.06 7.82 -6.69
C LEU A 38 -9.88 6.82 -5.54
N PRO A 39 -10.88 6.00 -5.16
CA PRO A 39 -10.68 4.98 -4.13
C PRO A 39 -9.59 3.96 -4.52
N LEU A 40 -9.51 3.58 -5.79
CA LEU A 40 -8.51 2.63 -6.29
C LEU A 40 -7.10 3.25 -6.26
N SER A 41 -6.95 4.49 -6.71
CA SER A 41 -5.70 5.25 -6.61
C SER A 41 -5.25 5.41 -5.15
N SER A 42 -6.18 5.71 -4.24
CA SER A 42 -5.91 5.82 -2.80
C SER A 42 -5.35 4.53 -2.21
N VAL A 43 -5.96 3.38 -2.55
CA VAL A 43 -5.45 2.06 -2.14
C VAL A 43 -4.07 1.78 -2.73
N ALA A 44 -3.86 2.11 -4.02
CA ALA A 44 -2.57 1.93 -4.67
C ALA A 44 -1.47 2.72 -3.97
N PHE A 45 -1.68 4.01 -3.68
CA PHE A 45 -0.72 4.83 -2.95
C PHE A 45 -0.47 4.33 -1.52
N TYR A 46 -1.51 3.88 -0.82
CA TYR A 46 -1.36 3.31 0.51
C TYR A 46 -0.47 2.06 0.51
N TRP A 47 -0.75 1.11 -0.39
CA TRP A 47 0.06 -0.10 -0.54
C TRP A 47 1.46 0.18 -1.05
N ALA A 48 1.63 1.19 -1.91
CA ALA A 48 2.94 1.65 -2.34
C ALA A 48 3.78 2.14 -1.16
N GLY A 49 3.22 3.05 -0.35
CA GLY A 49 3.88 3.56 0.85
C GLY A 49 4.24 2.44 1.83
N MET A 50 3.35 1.46 1.99
CA MET A 50 3.62 0.30 2.82
C MET A 50 4.81 -0.54 2.34
N ALA A 51 4.85 -0.89 1.04
CA ALA A 51 5.95 -1.65 0.47
C ALA A 51 7.28 -0.88 0.51
N LEU A 52 7.25 0.44 0.27
CA LEU A 52 8.42 1.30 0.31
C LEU A 52 8.94 1.49 1.74
N ASN A 53 8.07 1.60 2.74
CA ASN A 53 8.46 1.68 4.15
C ASN A 53 9.19 0.40 4.59
N ASP A 54 8.59 -0.77 4.36
CA ASP A 54 9.23 -2.05 4.69
C ASP A 54 10.54 -2.23 3.90
N TRP A 55 10.61 -1.76 2.65
CA TRP A 55 11.86 -1.77 1.89
C TRP A 55 12.94 -0.89 2.52
N ALA A 56 12.61 0.33 2.94
CA ALA A 56 13.55 1.26 3.55
C ALA A 56 14.05 0.73 4.91
N ASP A 57 13.14 0.18 5.72
CA ASP A 57 13.41 -0.31 7.08
C ASP A 57 14.06 -1.69 7.12
N ARG A 58 14.19 -2.39 5.98
CA ARG A 58 14.65 -3.79 5.88
C ARG A 58 15.90 -4.16 6.70
N LYS A 59 16.84 -3.22 6.87
CA LYS A 59 18.07 -3.46 7.67
C LYS A 59 17.79 -3.42 9.17
N LEU A 60 16.98 -2.46 9.61
CA LEU A 60 16.54 -2.33 10.99
C LEU A 60 15.62 -3.50 11.36
N ASP A 61 14.67 -3.82 10.48
CA ASP A 61 13.75 -4.94 10.65
C ASP A 61 14.48 -6.28 10.74
N ALA A 62 15.64 -6.44 10.09
CA ALA A 62 16.43 -7.66 10.22
C ALA A 62 16.97 -7.89 11.63
N VAL A 63 17.14 -6.82 12.42
CA VAL A 63 17.59 -6.88 13.81
C VAL A 63 16.40 -6.93 14.76
N GLU A 64 15.41 -6.06 14.58
CA GLU A 64 14.31 -5.89 15.53
C GLU A 64 13.13 -6.85 15.30
N ARG A 65 12.89 -7.23 14.04
CA ARG A 65 11.67 -7.95 13.59
C ARG A 65 11.98 -8.94 12.46
N PRO A 66 12.88 -9.92 12.68
CA PRO A 66 13.37 -10.82 11.63
C PRO A 66 12.25 -11.64 10.95
N GLU A 67 11.09 -11.77 11.57
CA GLU A 67 9.89 -12.42 11.02
C GLU A 67 9.23 -11.64 9.86
N ARG A 68 9.57 -10.37 9.67
CA ARG A 68 9.00 -9.52 8.62
C ARG A 68 9.28 -10.07 7.22
N PRO A 69 8.41 -9.78 6.22
CA PRO A 69 8.49 -10.41 4.90
C PRO A 69 9.84 -10.25 4.20
N ILE A 70 10.49 -9.09 4.32
CA ILE A 70 11.77 -8.83 3.63
C ILE A 70 12.95 -9.50 4.35
N PRO A 71 13.20 -9.29 5.66
CA PRO A 71 14.30 -9.96 6.36
C PRO A 71 14.16 -11.48 6.41
N SER A 72 12.94 -12.01 6.55
CA SER A 72 12.69 -13.46 6.52
C SER A 72 12.90 -14.09 5.14
N GLY A 73 13.15 -13.31 4.09
CA GLY A 73 13.34 -13.78 2.73
C GLY A 73 12.06 -14.22 2.01
N ARG A 74 10.88 -14.12 2.66
CA ARG A 74 9.58 -14.44 2.05
C ARG A 74 9.23 -13.50 0.89
N VAL A 75 9.76 -12.28 0.91
CA VAL A 75 9.70 -11.30 -0.18
C VAL A 75 11.11 -10.73 -0.36
N SER A 76 11.64 -10.73 -1.59
CA SER A 76 12.94 -10.10 -1.82
C SER A 76 12.83 -8.57 -1.74
N ALA A 77 13.91 -7.90 -1.32
CA ALA A 77 13.93 -6.45 -1.30
C ALA A 77 13.68 -5.84 -2.70
N GLY A 78 14.19 -6.47 -3.76
CA GLY A 78 13.91 -6.05 -5.13
C GLY A 78 12.42 -6.12 -5.48
N ALA A 79 11.75 -7.21 -5.09
CA ALA A 79 10.31 -7.36 -5.33
C ALA A 79 9.49 -6.32 -4.57
N ALA A 80 9.80 -6.07 -3.29
CA ALA A 80 9.12 -5.04 -2.50
C ALA A 80 9.27 -3.64 -3.12
N LEU A 81 10.47 -3.29 -3.60
CA LEU A 81 10.71 -2.02 -4.29
C LEU A 81 9.90 -1.91 -5.59
N THR A 82 9.94 -2.94 -6.43
CA THR A 82 9.18 -2.98 -7.69
C THR A 82 7.68 -2.85 -7.42
N THR A 83 7.15 -3.52 -6.40
CA THR A 83 5.75 -3.38 -5.99
C THR A 83 5.44 -1.94 -5.58
N GLY A 84 6.27 -1.32 -4.75
CA GLY A 84 6.12 0.08 -4.34
C GLY A 84 6.09 1.05 -5.52
N VAL A 85 7.05 0.92 -6.44
CA VAL A 85 7.14 1.77 -7.64
C VAL A 85 5.96 1.55 -8.60
N ALA A 86 5.61 0.29 -8.87
CA ALA A 86 4.50 -0.03 -9.77
C ALA A 86 3.16 0.49 -9.25
N LEU A 87 2.90 0.35 -7.95
CA LEU A 87 1.70 0.88 -7.31
C LEU A 87 1.69 2.40 -7.29
N THR A 88 2.85 3.05 -7.11
CA THR A 88 2.97 4.52 -7.21
C THR A 88 2.67 5.01 -8.62
N ALA A 89 3.11 4.30 -9.65
CA ALA A 89 2.87 4.66 -11.04
C ALA A 89 1.42 4.35 -11.50
N ALA A 90 0.78 3.36 -10.88
CA ALA A 90 -0.59 2.97 -11.19
C ALA A 90 -1.66 3.81 -10.46
N GLY A 91 -1.33 4.33 -9.28
CA GLY A 91 -2.18 5.22 -8.50
C GLY A 91 -2.32 6.60 -9.15
#